data_AF-A0A2V6I3X7-F1
#
_entry.id   AF-A0A2V6I3X7-F1
#
_cell.length_a   1.000
_cell.length_b   1.000
_cell.length_c   1.000
_cell.angle_alpha   90.00
_cell.angle_beta   90.00
_cell.angle_gamma   90.00
#
_symmetry.space_group_name_H-M   'P 1'
#
loop_
_entity.id
_entity.type
_entity.pdbx_description
1 polymer ?
#
loop_
_entity_poly.entity_id
_entity_poly.type
_entity_poly.pdbx_seq_one_letter_code
_entity_poly.pdbx_strand_id
1 'polypeptide(L)'
;LSRIFLDNIDNIQSSWVTQGPEIGQVALKYGANDFGSVMMEENVVSAAGTTFCLNAVQIESLIRDAGYEPRRRNNSYELLN
;
A
#
# COMPACT_ATOMS: atom_id res chain seq x y z
N LEU A 1 9.45 -13.29 1.74
CA LEU A 1 9.76 -14.04 2.99
C LEU A 1 8.86 -13.63 4.15
N SER A 2 8.61 -12.34 4.38
CA SER A 2 7.80 -11.85 5.51
C SER A 2 6.46 -12.57 5.69
N ARG A 3 5.67 -12.77 4.64
CA ARG A 3 4.39 -13.49 4.71
C ARG A 3 4.51 -14.96 5.15
N ILE A 4 5.63 -15.60 4.87
CA ILE A 4 5.89 -16.99 5.27
C ILE A 4 6.40 -17.05 6.72
N PHE A 5 7.24 -16.10 7.11
CA PHE A 5 7.90 -16.10 8.42
C PHE A 5 7.04 -15.49 9.54
N LEU A 6 6.24 -14.45 9.22
CA LEU A 6 5.34 -13.76 10.14
C LEU A 6 3.92 -14.31 9.97
N ASP A 7 3.74 -15.57 10.34
CA ASP A 7 2.46 -16.29 10.24
C ASP A 7 1.37 -15.75 11.20
N ASN A 8 1.77 -14.97 12.21
CA ASN A 8 0.91 -14.37 13.23
C ASN A 8 0.60 -12.87 12.99
N ILE A 9 1.02 -12.31 11.85
CA ILE A 9 0.74 -10.92 11.47
C ILE A 9 -0.20 -10.92 10.27
N ASP A 10 -1.46 -10.56 10.49
CA ASP A 10 -2.50 -10.61 9.45
C ASP A 10 -2.18 -9.70 8.26
N ASN A 11 -1.67 -8.50 8.53
CA ASN A 11 -1.50 -7.45 7.52
C ASN A 11 -0.04 -7.09 7.26
N ILE A 12 0.35 -7.11 5.99
CA ILE A 12 1.66 -6.64 5.53
C ILE A 12 1.43 -5.53 4.51
N GLN A 13 1.95 -4.35 4.83
CA GLN A 13 1.88 -3.18 3.97
C GLN A 13 3.00 -3.20 2.93
N SER A 14 2.67 -2.83 1.70
CA SER A 14 3.65 -2.54 0.65
C SER A 14 4.39 -1.22 0.91
N SER A 15 5.66 -1.14 0.51
CA SER A 15 6.52 0.05 0.74
C SER A 15 6.56 0.98 -0.50
N TRP A 16 5.41 1.21 -1.14
CA TRP A 16 5.37 1.96 -2.40
C TRP A 16 5.81 3.43 -2.27
N VAL A 17 5.66 4.05 -1.09
CA VAL A 17 6.02 5.47 -0.87
C VAL A 17 7.53 5.70 -1.10
N THR A 18 8.36 4.71 -0.79
CA THR A 18 9.82 4.79 -1.00
C THR A 18 10.27 4.05 -2.26
N GLN A 19 9.64 2.91 -2.57
CA GLN A 19 10.08 2.01 -3.65
C GLN A 19 9.38 2.27 -5.00
N GLY A 20 8.29 3.02 -5.00
CA GLY A 20 7.48 3.31 -6.18
C GLY A 20 6.19 2.50 -6.28
N PRO A 21 5.18 3.02 -7.02
CA PRO A 21 3.88 2.37 -7.20
C PRO A 21 3.96 0.97 -7.82
N GLU A 22 4.86 0.78 -8.79
CA GLU A 22 5.05 -0.51 -9.48
C GLU A 22 5.56 -1.59 -8.52
N ILE A 23 6.54 -1.25 -7.68
CA ILE A 23 7.02 -2.17 -6.63
C ILE A 23 5.92 -2.45 -5.61
N GLY A 24 5.08 -1.45 -5.30
CA GLY A 24 3.86 -1.62 -4.52
C GLY A 24 2.93 -2.68 -5.09
N GLN A 25 2.62 -2.60 -6.39
CA GLN A 25 1.79 -3.60 -7.07
C GLN A 25 2.40 -4.98 -7.05
N VAL A 26 3.70 -5.09 -7.34
CA VAL A 26 4.40 -6.38 -7.30
C VAL A 26 4.29 -6.99 -5.90
N ALA A 27 4.45 -6.19 -4.84
CA ALA A 27 4.36 -6.68 -3.46
C ALA A 27 3.03 -7.38 -3.14
N LEU A 28 1.91 -6.96 -3.76
CA LEU A 28 0.61 -7.65 -3.61
C LEU A 28 0.66 -9.11 -4.07
N LYS A 29 1.45 -9.41 -5.12
CA LYS A 29 1.66 -10.78 -5.61
C LYS A 29 2.55 -11.63 -4.70
N TYR A 30 3.29 -11.01 -3.79
CA TYR A 30 4.27 -11.67 -2.92
C TYR A 30 3.90 -11.60 -1.43
N GLY A 31 2.61 -11.38 -1.13
CA GLY A 31 2.05 -11.56 0.21
C GLY A 31 1.76 -10.29 1.01
N ALA A 32 1.96 -9.10 0.42
CA ALA A 32 1.36 -7.89 0.95
C ALA A 32 -0.14 -7.88 0.65
N ASN A 33 -0.95 -7.40 1.59
CA ASN A 33 -2.40 -7.25 1.45
C ASN A 33 -2.87 -5.83 1.74
N ASP A 34 -1.94 -4.92 2.03
CA ASP A 34 -2.22 -3.54 2.35
C ASP A 34 -1.38 -2.60 1.46
N PHE A 35 -2.05 -1.75 0.70
CA PHE A 35 -1.41 -0.75 -0.15
C PHE A 35 -1.16 0.56 0.60
N GLY A 36 -1.40 0.61 1.91
CA GLY A 36 -1.18 1.80 2.71
C GLY A 36 -2.20 2.92 2.45
N SER A 37 -1.93 4.08 3.03
CA SER A 37 -2.82 5.24 2.98
C SER A 37 -2.50 6.16 1.80
N VAL A 38 -3.48 6.97 1.41
CA VAL A 38 -3.26 8.11 0.51
C VAL A 38 -2.24 9.05 1.12
N MET A 39 -1.24 9.44 0.33
CA MET A 39 -0.32 10.49 0.73
C MET A 39 -1.00 11.84 0.49
N MET A 40 -1.34 12.54 1.57
CA MET A 40 -1.68 13.96 1.52
C MET A 40 -0.36 14.74 1.45
N GLU A 41 -0.32 15.75 0.59
CA GLU A 41 0.88 16.56 0.35
C GLU A 41 1.19 17.39 1.62
N GLU A 42 1.90 16.79 2.57
CA GLU A 42 2.42 17.46 3.75
C GLU A 42 3.95 17.52 3.68
N ASN A 43 4.47 18.67 4.13
CA ASN A 43 5.86 19.14 4.10
C ASN A 43 6.96 18.17 4.63
N VAL A 44 6.62 16.95 5.04
CA VAL A 44 7.55 15.99 5.66
C VAL A 44 8.26 15.11 4.63
N VAL A 45 7.63 14.83 3.48
CA VAL A 45 8.18 13.90 2.46
C VAL A 45 9.28 14.55 1.61
N SER A 46 9.24 15.88 1.49
CA SER A 46 10.30 16.69 0.87
C SER A 46 11.68 16.42 1.50
N ALA A 47 11.73 16.15 2.81
CA ALA A 47 12.98 15.92 3.54
C ALA A 47 13.62 14.53 3.29
N ALA A 48 12.86 13.55 2.78
CA ALA A 48 13.31 12.16 2.63
C ALA A 48 13.77 11.79 1.21
N GLY A 49 13.64 12.68 0.23
CA GLY A 49 14.17 12.48 -1.14
C GLY A 49 13.46 11.43 -1.99
N THR A 50 12.36 10.83 -1.52
CA THR A 50 11.51 9.91 -2.29
C THR A 50 10.09 10.43 -2.38
N THR A 51 9.57 10.57 -3.59
CA THR A 51 8.47 11.51 -3.91
C THR A 51 7.34 10.81 -4.68
N PHE A 52 6.87 9.65 -4.21
CA PHE A 52 5.66 9.06 -4.79
C PHE A 52 4.44 9.55 -4.01
N CYS A 53 3.56 10.27 -4.71
CA CYS A 53 2.28 10.72 -4.19
C CYS A 53 1.18 10.04 -5.00
N LEU A 54 0.37 9.22 -4.34
CA LEU A 54 -0.79 8.56 -4.94
C LEU A 54 -2.05 8.97 -4.20
N ASN A 55 -3.07 9.38 -4.96
CA ASN A 55 -4.42 9.56 -4.44
C ASN A 55 -5.18 8.23 -4.37
N ALA A 56 -6.38 8.25 -3.76
CA ALA A 56 -7.20 7.05 -3.59
C ALA A 56 -7.53 6.35 -4.92
N VAL A 57 -7.89 7.12 -5.95
CA VAL A 57 -8.26 6.58 -7.26
C VAL A 57 -7.08 5.84 -7.90
N GLN A 58 -5.88 6.41 -7.80
CA GLN A 58 -4.66 5.77 -8.31
C GLN A 58 -4.37 4.48 -7.55
N ILE A 59 -4.40 4.50 -6.21
CA ILE A 59 -4.20 3.29 -5.40
C ILE A 59 -5.20 2.20 -5.80
N GLU A 60 -6.49 2.55 -5.88
CA GLU A 60 -7.51 1.58 -6.25
C GLU A 60 -7.32 1.04 -7.69
N SER A 61 -6.90 1.87 -8.64
CA SER A 61 -6.54 1.41 -9.99
C SER A 61 -5.39 0.41 -9.94
N LEU A 62 -4.31 0.74 -9.24
CA LEU A 62 -3.14 -0.12 -9.16
C LEU A 62 -3.47 -1.50 -8.54
N ILE A 63 -4.36 -1.54 -7.55
CA ILE A 63 -4.84 -2.79 -6.94
C ILE A 63 -5.67 -3.60 -7.95
N ARG A 64 -6.59 -2.95 -8.70
CA ARG A 64 -7.40 -3.60 -9.74
C ARG A 64 -6.55 -4.12 -10.90
N ASP A 65 -5.56 -3.35 -11.34
CA ASP A 65 -4.63 -3.73 -12.41
C ASP A 65 -3.76 -4.93 -11.98
N ALA A 66 -3.45 -5.04 -10.70
CA ALA A 66 -2.82 -6.22 -10.11
C ALA A 66 -3.80 -7.42 -9.98
N GLY A 67 -5.07 -7.30 -10.35
CA GLY A 67 -6.07 -8.37 -10.33
C GLY A 67 -6.70 -8.63 -8.96
N TYR A 68 -6.72 -7.63 -8.07
CA TYR A 68 -7.34 -7.70 -6.75
C TYR A 68 -8.49 -6.70 -6.61
N GLU A 69 -9.40 -6.94 -5.66
CA GLU A 69 -10.49 -6.01 -5.34
C GLU A 69 -10.02 -5.02 -4.25
N PRO A 70 -9.99 -3.70 -4.53
CA PRO A 70 -9.59 -2.72 -3.54
C PRO A 70 -10.65 -2.57 -2.45
N ARG A 71 -10.20 -2.57 -1.20
CA ARG A 71 -11.05 -2.32 -0.02
C ARG A 71 -10.46 -1.21 0.82
N ARG A 72 -11.30 -0.27 1.26
CA ARG A 72 -10.91 0.80 2.18
C ARG A 72 -10.98 0.29 3.61
N ARG A 73 -10.02 0.72 4.42
CA ARG A 73 -9.91 0.36 5.84
C ARG A 73 -9.63 1.59 6.70
N ASN A 74 -9.96 1.51 7.98
CA ASN A 74 -9.43 2.45 8.98
C ASN A 74 -8.06 1.96 9.52
N ASN A 75 -7.52 2.67 10.52
CA ASN A 75 -6.24 2.32 11.14
C ASN A 75 -6.30 1.01 11.96
N SER A 76 -7.49 0.59 12.38
CA SER A 76 -7.74 -0.68 13.06
C SER A 76 -7.95 -1.85 12.08
N TYR A 77 -7.73 -1.62 10.78
CA TYR A 77 -7.98 -2.59 9.69
C TYR A 77 -9.45 -3.03 9.55
N GLU A 78 -10.39 -2.27 10.11
CA GLU A 78 -11.81 -2.50 9.88
C GLU A 78 -12.20 -1.97 8.50
N LEU A 79 -12.94 -2.78 7.75
CA LEU A 79 -13.39 -2.41 6.41
C LEU A 79 -14.45 -1.31 6.49
N LEU A 80 -14.29 -0.30 5.66
CA LEU A 80 -15.26 0.77 5.49
C LEU A 80 -16.25 0.39 4.38
N ASN A 81 -17.53 0.69 4.61
CA ASN A 81 -18.61 0.49 3.63
C ASN A 81 -18.65 1.63 2.61
#